data_AF-A0A369QTX9-F1
#
_entry.id   AF-A0A369QTX9-F1
#
_cell.length_a   1.000
_cell.length_b   1.000
_cell.length_c   1.000
_cell.angle_alpha   90.00
_cell.angle_beta   90.00
_cell.angle_gamma   90.00
#
_symmetry.space_group_name_H-M   'P 1'
#
loop_
_entity.id
_entity.type
_entity.pdbx_description
1 polymer ?
#
loop_
_entity_poly.entity_id
_entity_poly.type
_entity_poly.pdbx_seq_one_letter_code
_entity_poly.pdbx_strand_id
1 'polypeptide(L)' 'MERRKNTTSPYPAEFRTWAVQMVVENLGSYGSLTAAVTDIAGKPGCSPDSLRAWYKQAQREAGS' A
#
# COMPACT_ATOMS: atom_id res chain seq x y z
N MET A 1 -0.95 -26.90 -13.25
CA MET A 1 0.41 -26.70 -12.71
C MET A 1 0.60 -25.20 -12.46
N GLU A 2 0.03 -24.70 -11.37
CA GLU A 2 0.12 -23.27 -11.03
C GLU A 2 1.42 -23.04 -10.28
N ARG A 3 2.35 -22.38 -10.97
CA ARG A 3 3.66 -22.01 -10.44
C ARG A 3 3.46 -21.10 -9.24
N ARG A 4 3.56 -21.68 -8.04
CA ARG A 4 3.66 -20.97 -6.76
C ARG A 4 5.01 -20.24 -6.78
N LYS A 5 5.00 -18.99 -7.26
CA LYS A 5 6.19 -18.15 -7.30
C LYS A 5 6.44 -17.65 -5.88
N ASN A 6 7.26 -18.41 -5.18
CA ASN A 6 7.79 -18.09 -3.87
C ASN A 6 8.74 -16.90 -3.97
N THR A 7 8.19 -15.69 -3.89
CA THR A 7 8.95 -14.51 -3.45
C THR A 7 8.23 -14.01 -2.22
N THR A 8 8.63 -14.53 -1.05
CA THR A 8 8.17 -14.11 0.27
C THR A 8 8.37 -12.60 0.41
N SER A 9 7.37 -11.85 -0.01
CA SER A 9 7.03 -10.64 0.70
C SER A 9 5.81 -10.99 1.53
N PRO A 10 5.76 -10.60 2.81
CA PRO A 10 4.62 -10.90 3.68
C PRO A 10 3.29 -10.36 3.14
N TYR A 11 3.32 -9.51 2.11
CA TYR A 11 2.16 -8.88 1.51
C TYR A 11 2.01 -9.24 0.03
N PRO A 12 0.89 -9.85 -0.39
CA PRO A 12 0.60 -10.15 -1.79
C PRO A 12 0.46 -8.87 -2.62
N ALA A 13 0.76 -8.95 -3.92
CA ALA A 13 0.73 -7.78 -4.80
C ALA A 13 -0.66 -7.10 -4.84
N GLU A 14 -1.73 -7.89 -4.86
CA GLU A 14 -3.11 -7.41 -4.78
C GLU A 14 -3.35 -6.57 -3.52
N PHE A 15 -2.81 -7.03 -2.38
CA PHE A 15 -2.91 -6.29 -1.13
C PHE A 15 -2.17 -4.96 -1.18
N ARG A 16 -0.98 -4.92 -1.79
CA ARG A 16 -0.21 -3.67 -1.93
C ARG A 16 -0.97 -2.66 -2.78
N THR A 17 -1.50 -3.09 -3.92
CA THR A 17 -2.28 -2.22 -4.82
C THR A 17 -3.54 -1.72 -4.13
N TRP A 18 -4.30 -2.61 -3.49
CA TRP A 18 -5.49 -2.25 -2.73
C TRP A 18 -5.17 -1.25 -1.62
N ALA A 19 -4.12 -1.48 -0.84
CA ALA A 19 -3.74 -0.60 0.26
C ALA A 19 -3.29 0.78 -0.25
N VAL A 20 -2.57 0.86 -1.38
CA VAL A 20 -2.19 2.13 -2.01
C VAL A 20 -3.42 2.89 -2.51
N GLN A 21 -4.37 2.22 -3.18
CA GLN A 21 -5.63 2.82 -3.62
C GLN A 21 -6.40 3.41 -2.45
N MET A 22 -6.58 2.63 -1.38
CA MET A 22 -7.19 3.07 -0.14
C MET A 22 -6.54 4.36 0.41
N VAL A 23 -5.21 4.43 0.38
CA VAL A 23 -4.48 5.64 0.82
C VAL A 23 -4.80 6.82 -0.10
N VAL A 24 -4.72 6.65 -1.42
CA VAL A 24 -5.01 7.73 -2.39
C VAL A 24 -6.44 8.26 -2.21
N GLU A 25 -7.42 7.38 -2.11
CA GLU A 25 -8.84 7.74 -1.97
C GLU A 25 -9.11 8.48 -0.66
N ASN A 26 -8.49 8.04 0.44
CA ASN A 26 -8.72 8.66 1.75
C ASN A 26 -7.77 9.82 2.04
N LEU A 27 -6.70 10.00 1.27
CA LEU A 27 -5.69 11.04 1.47
C LEU A 27 -6.31 12.44 1.48
N GLY A 28 -7.36 12.69 0.69
CA GLY A 28 -8.08 13.97 0.68
C GLY A 28 -8.91 14.25 1.94
N SER A 29 -9.30 13.19 2.66
CA SER A 29 -10.04 13.31 3.93
C SER A 29 -9.10 13.40 5.14
N TYR A 30 -7.89 12.84 5.02
CA TYR A 30 -6.86 12.91 6.05
C TYR A 30 -5.99 14.16 5.87
N GLY A 31 -5.78 14.94 6.92
CA GLY A 31 -4.91 16.13 6.87
C GLY A 31 -3.43 15.85 6.57
N SER A 32 -3.02 14.59 6.40
CA SER A 32 -1.64 14.18 6.10
C SER A 32 -1.56 12.73 5.61
N LEU A 33 -0.60 12.45 4.71
CA LEU A 33 -0.28 11.09 4.25
C LEU A 33 0.05 10.14 5.42
N THR A 34 0.80 10.61 6.40
CA THR A 34 1.17 9.80 7.58
C THR A 34 -0.07 9.36 8.37
N ALA A 35 -1.09 10.22 8.49
CA ALA A 35 -2.33 9.89 9.19
C ALA A 35 -3.14 8.85 8.41
N ALA A 36 -3.29 9.04 7.09
CA ALA A 36 -3.98 8.09 6.22
C ALA A 36 -3.30 6.72 6.24
N VAL A 37 -1.98 6.69 6.08
CA VAL A 37 -1.18 5.46 6.04
C VAL A 37 -1.25 4.71 7.37
N THR A 38 -1.13 5.39 8.52
CA THR A 38 -1.22 4.73 9.83
C THR A 38 -2.61 4.15 10.09
N ASP A 39 -3.68 4.87 9.77
CA ASP A 39 -5.06 4.38 9.92
C ASP A 39 -5.32 3.15 9.02
N ILE A 40 -4.95 3.26 7.74
CA ILE A 40 -5.18 2.21 6.76
C ILE A 40 -4.29 1.00 7.02
N ALA A 41 -3.05 1.19 7.48
CA ALA A 41 -2.15 0.09 7.83
C ALA A 41 -2.60 -0.66 9.09
N GLY A 42 -3.25 0.04 10.03
CA GLY A 42 -3.80 -0.56 11.25
C GLY A 42 -4.97 -1.53 10.99
N LYS A 43 -5.78 -1.30 9.95
CA LYS A 43 -6.96 -2.12 9.62
C LYS A 43 -6.63 -3.58 9.23
N PRO A 44 -5.75 -3.83 8.24
CA PRO A 44 -5.37 -5.18 7.82
C PRO A 44 -4.12 -5.73 8.52
N GLY A 45 -3.49 -4.98 9.43
CA GLY A 45 -2.24 -5.39 10.08
C GLY A 45 -1.01 -5.30 9.18
N CYS A 46 -0.89 -4.20 8.42
CA CYS A 46 0.30 -3.91 7.62
C CYS A 46 1.23 -2.93 8.35
N SER A 47 2.53 -2.98 8.06
CA SER A 47 3.45 -1.93 8.50
C SER A 47 3.17 -0.62 7.74
N PRO A 48 2.98 0.52 8.44
CA PRO A 48 2.74 1.81 7.79
C PRO A 48 3.94 2.27 6.94
N ASP A 49 5.16 1.91 7.33
CA ASP A 49 6.36 2.22 6.55
C ASP A 49 6.35 1.52 5.18
N SER A 50 6.00 0.22 5.14
CA SER A 50 5.87 -0.53 3.89
C SER A 50 4.78 0.04 2.98
N LEU A 51 3.65 0.43 3.56
CA LEU A 51 2.55 1.05 2.80
C LEU A 51 2.97 2.40 2.20
N ARG A 52 3.74 3.21 2.94
CA ARG A 52 4.30 4.47 2.43
C ARG A 52 5.29 4.25 1.29
N ALA A 53 6.12 3.22 1.37
CA ALA A 53 7.05 2.85 0.30
C ALA A 53 6.30 2.44 -0.98
N TRP A 54 5.25 1.63 -0.86
CA TRP A 54 4.42 1.24 -2.01
C TRP A 54 3.68 2.44 -2.62
N TYR A 55 3.16 3.36 -1.80
CA TYR A 55 2.52 4.57 -2.30
C TYR A 55 3.48 5.42 -3.14
N LYS A 56 4.73 5.60 -2.67
CA LYS A 56 5.76 6.30 -3.45
C LYS A 56 6.13 5.57 -4.74
N GLN A 57 6.24 4.24 -4.68
CA GLN A 57 6.52 3.43 -5.87
C GLN A 57 5.40 3.57 -6.89
N ALA A 58 4.12 3.50 -6.47
CA ALA A 58 2.98 3.65 -7.36
C ALA A 58 2.88 5.06 -7.97
N GLN A 59 3.25 6.12 -7.24
CA GLN A 59 3.33 7.46 -7.82
C GLN A 59 4.42 7.57 -8.89
N ARG A 60 5.57 6.91 -8.70
CA ARG A 60 6.61 6.81 -9.73
C ARG A 60 6.12 6.00 -10.94
N GLU A 61 5.40 4.92 -10.63
CA GLU A 61 4.53 4.10 -11.48
C GLU A 61 3.72 4.90 -12.52
N ALA A 62 2.87 5.75 -11.94
CA ALA A 62 1.84 6.49 -12.65
C ALA A 62 2.36 7.75 -13.36
N GLY A 63 3.60 8.16 -13.08
CA GLY A 63 4.23 9.34 -13.67
C GLY A 63 5.18 9.05 -14.82
N SER A 64 5.25 7.79 -15.30
CA SER A 64 6.16 7.35 -16.35
C SER A 64 5.45 6.82 -17.58
#